data_AF-X1CN59-F1
#
_entry.id   AF-X1CN59-F1
#
_cell.length_a   1.000
_cell.length_b   1.000
_cell.length_c   1.000
_cell.angle_alpha   90.00
_cell.angle_beta   90.00
_cell.angle_gamma   90.00
#
_symmetry.space_group_name_H-M   'P 1'
#
loop_
_entity.id
_entity.type
_entity.pdbx_description
1 polymer ?
#
loop_
_entity_poly.entity_id
_entity_poly.type
_entity_poly.pdbx_seq_one_letter_code
_entity_poly.pdbx_strand_id
1 'polypeptide(L)' 'MKVHEIDGKRYRLLNMLTDFQLKMYIHLINWKWAHLPREPGFYKGVPYDA' A
#
# COMPACT_ATOMS: atom_id res chain seq x y z
N MET A 1 6.74 -12.53 6.19
CA MET A 1 6.84 -11.14 5.72
C MET A 1 8.27 -10.94 5.23
N LYS A 2 8.47 -10.86 3.91
CA LYS A 2 9.77 -10.68 3.27
C LYS A 2 9.88 -9.22 2.79
N VAL A 3 11.09 -8.67 2.86
CA VAL A 3 11.39 -7.35 2.32
C VAL A 3 11.80 -7.52 0.86
N HIS A 4 11.12 -6.80 -0.03
CA HIS A 4 11.43 -6.72 -1.46
C HIS A 4 11.93 -5.32 -1.77
N GLU A 5 13.08 -5.21 -2.40
CA GLU A 5 13.61 -3.93 -2.89
C GLU A 5 13.35 -3.84 -4.39
N ILE A 6 12.50 -2.89 -4.79
CA ILE A 6 12.01 -2.72 -6.16
C ILE A 6 12.02 -1.23 -6.48
N ASP A 7 12.73 -0.83 -7.53
CA ASP A 7 12.93 0.58 -7.93
C ASP A 7 13.45 1.46 -6.79
N GLY A 8 14.36 0.93 -5.96
CA GLY A 8 14.92 1.62 -4.79
C GLY A 8 13.94 1.77 -3.62
N LYS A 9 12.71 1.26 -3.73
CA LYS A 9 11.70 1.25 -2.66
C LYS A 9 11.65 -0.11 -1.99
N ARG A 10 11.48 -0.11 -0.67
CA ARG A 10 11.36 -1.33 0.13
C ARG A 10 9.90 -1.62 0.46
N TYR A 11 9.43 -2.79 0.04
CA TYR A 11 8.08 -3.28 0.31
C TYR A 11 8.15 -4.48 1.24
N ARG A 12 7.32 -4.49 2.29
CA ARG A 12 7.18 -5.64 3.20
C ARG A 12 5.95 -6.42 2.78
N LEU A 13 6.16 -7.54 2.09
CA LEU A 13 5.11 -8.35 1.47
C LEU A 13 5.10 -9.78 2.02
N LEU A 14 4.05 -10.53 1.70
CA LEU A 14 3.93 -11.96 2.04
C LEU A 14 4.99 -12.77 1.29
N ASN A 15 5.43 -13.89 1.89
CA ASN A 15 6.55 -14.69 1.36
C ASN A 15 6.18 -15.46 0.08
N MET A 16 4.90 -15.80 -0.10
CA MET A 16 4.41 -16.61 -1.22
C MET A 16 3.41 -15.78 -2.02
N LEU A 17 3.92 -14.99 -2.95
CA LEU A 17 3.12 -14.25 -3.92
C LEU A 17 3.55 -14.71 -5.32
N THR A 18 2.59 -14.97 -6.20
CA THR A 18 2.87 -15.17 -7.62
C THR A 18 3.37 -13.86 -8.24
N ASP A 19 4.01 -13.92 -9.41
CA ASP A 19 4.50 -12.71 -10.10
C ASP A 19 3.38 -11.69 -10.36
N PHE A 20 2.17 -12.17 -10.69
CA PHE A 20 1.01 -11.31 -10.86
C PHE A 20 0.61 -10.65 -9.54
N GLN A 21 0.50 -11.42 -8.45
CA GLN A 21 0.14 -10.88 -7.13
C GLN A 21 1.18 -9.88 -6.64
N LEU A 22 2.47 -10.17 -6.81
CA LEU A 22 3.55 -9.25 -6.47
C LEU A 22 3.38 -7.91 -7.18
N LYS A 23 3.21 -7.93 -8.51
CA LYS A 23 2.99 -6.72 -9.33
C LYS A 23 1.73 -5.97 -8.90
N MET A 24 0.64 -6.69 -8.63
CA MET A 24 -0.61 -6.12 -8.17
C MET A 24 -0.44 -5.43 -6.81
N TYR A 25 0.21 -6.06 -5.83
CA TYR A 25 0.47 -5.46 -4.53
C TYR A 25 1.31 -4.19 -4.65
N ILE A 26 2.39 -4.24 -5.41
CA ILE A 26 3.25 -3.05 -5.64
C ILE A 26 2.44 -1.93 -6.30
N HIS A 27 1.64 -2.25 -7.30
CA HIS A 27 0.78 -1.27 -7.98
C HIS A 27 -0.21 -0.61 -7.02
N LEU A 28 -0.94 -1.41 -6.23
CA LEU A 28 -1.94 -0.90 -5.27
C LEU A 28 -1.30 -0.07 -4.16
N ILE A 29 -0.14 -0.50 -3.66
CA ILE A 29 0.62 0.27 -2.67
C ILE A 29 1.01 1.61 -3.29
N ASN A 30 1.70 1.62 -4.43
CA ASN A 30 2.12 2.86 -5.08
C ASN A 30 0.93 3.78 -5.40
N TRP A 31 -0.17 3.23 -5.89
CA TRP A 31 -1.40 3.99 -6.16
C TRP A 31 -1.95 4.61 -4.87
N LYS A 32 -2.05 3.84 -3.78
CA LYS A 32 -2.49 4.36 -2.47
C LYS A 32 -1.60 5.51 -2.02
N TRP A 33 -0.28 5.34 -2.01
CA TRP A 33 0.64 6.40 -1.56
C TRP A 33 0.55 7.67 -2.41
N ALA A 34 0.25 7.55 -3.71
CA ALA A 34 0.06 8.70 -4.59
C ALA A 34 -1.29 9.41 -4.42
N HIS A 35 -2.32 8.71 -3.94
CA HIS A 35 -3.70 9.23 -3.87
C HIS A 35 -4.25 9.32 -2.44
N LEU A 36 -3.45 9.00 -1.42
CA LEU A 36 -3.89 9.08 -0.03
C LEU A 36 -4.11 10.56 0.33
N PRO A 37 -5.35 10.99 0.65
CA PRO A 37 -5.59 12.35 1.09
C PRO A 37 -4.88 12.59 2.43
N ARG A 38 -4.34 13.81 2.60
CA ARG A 38 -3.70 14.23 3.86
C ARG A 38 -4.71 14.51 4.97
N GLU A 39 -5.95 14.79 4.58
CA GLU A 39 -7.04 15.08 5.51
C GLU A 39 -7.74 13.77 5.91
N PRO A 40 -8.01 13.57 7.20
CA PRO A 40 -8.77 12.43 7.67
C PRO A 40 -10.17 12.45 7.07
N GLY A 41 -10.61 11.31 6.55
CA GLY A 41 -12.02 11.13 6.19
C GLY A 41 -12.88 11.13 7.44
N PHE A 42 -14.12 11.60 7.33
CA PHE A 42 -15.09 11.52 8.43
C PHE A 42 -16.17 10.50 8.09
N TYR A 43 -16.44 9.56 9.01
CA TYR A 43 -17.60 8.68 8.93
C TYR A 43 -18.56 8.98 10.09
N LYS A 44 -19.78 9.41 9.77
CA LYS A 44 -20.79 9.85 10.76
C LYS A 44 -20.27 10.93 11.72
N GLY A 45 -19.41 11.83 11.24
CA GLY A 45 -18.80 12.89 12.05
C GLY A 45 -17.65 12.44 12.94
N VAL A 46 -17.28 11.16 12.93
CA VAL A 46 -16.10 10.63 13.60
C VAL A 46 -14.93 10.61 12.61
N PRO A 47 -13.76 11.19 12.94
CA PRO A 47 -12.57 11.06 12.09
C PRO A 47 -12.19 9.58 11.99
N TYR A 48 -12.08 9.09 10.77
CA TYR A 48 -11.62 7.74 10.48
C TYR A 48 -10.09 7.79 10.40
N ASP A 49 -9.41 6.93 11.15
CA ASP A 49 -7.95 6.94 11.31
C ASP A 49 -7.24 7.13 9.96
N ALA A 50 -6.63 8.31 9.82
CA ALA A 50 -5.67 8.63 8.78
C ALA A 50 -4.37 7.86 9.01
#